data_AF-A0AAI8MPX2-F1
#
_entry.id   AF-A0AAI8MPX2-F1
#
_cell.length_a   1.000
_cell.length_b   1.000
_cell.length_c   1.000
_cell.angle_alpha   90.00
_cell.angle_beta   90.00
_cell.angle_gamma   90.00
#
_symmetry.space_group_name_H-M   'P 1'
#
loop_
_entity.id
_entity.type
_entity.pdbx_description
1 polymer ?
#
loop_
_entity_poly.entity_id
_entity_poly.type
_entity_poly.pdbx_seq_one_letter_code
_entity_poly.pdbx_strand_id
1 'polypeptide(L)'
;MLLLLIITGLIKTLKNLAGWNISDSMYLWSAQLHNLGMFLIILGIIGHLMAFVFKANRPLLRAMFSGKVDSHYIVERHSLWQEGVEMARDKVAENNIDSKTTACHIEPLGEVSKV
;
A
#
# COMPACT_ATOMS: atom_id res chain seq x y z
N MET A 1 10.17 13.56 10.95
CA MET A 1 9.37 13.48 12.19
C MET A 1 9.89 12.41 13.15
N LEU A 2 10.15 11.18 12.70
CA LEU A 2 10.66 10.12 13.59
C LEU A 2 11.93 10.48 14.37
N LEU A 3 12.91 11.13 13.74
CA LEU A 3 14.18 11.47 14.40
C LEU A 3 14.00 12.38 15.63
N LEU A 4 13.06 13.34 15.56
CA LEU A 4 12.74 14.23 16.68
C LEU A 4 12.14 13.45 17.86
N LEU A 5 11.26 12.47 17.59
CA LEU A 5 10.68 11.61 18.62
C LEU A 5 11.72 10.69 19.27
N ILE A 6 12.63 10.14 18.48
CA ILE A 6 13.70 9.28 19.00
C ILE A 6 14.60 10.08 19.95
N ILE A 7 15.03 11.28 19.55
CA ILE A 7 15.91 12.12 20.38
C ILE A 7 15.19 12.59 21.65
N THR A 8 13.98 13.14 21.54
CA THR A 8 13.21 13.60 22.71
C THR A 8 12.80 12.45 23.64
N GLY A 9 12.50 11.28 23.07
CA GLY A 9 12.20 10.05 23.83
C GLY A 9 13.42 9.56 24.61
N LEU A 10 14.60 9.53 23.98
CA LEU A 10 15.86 9.18 24.65
C LEU A 10 16.20 10.16 25.77
N ILE A 11 16.02 11.48 25.57
CA ILE A 11 16.23 12.47 26.63
C ILE A 11 15.30 12.20 27.83
N LYS A 12 14.06 11.79 27.57
CA LYS A 12 13.06 11.51 28.61
C LYS A 12 13.39 10.23 29.39
N THR A 13 13.83 9.17 28.72
CA THR A 13 14.23 7.92 29.38
C THR A 13 15.55 8.08 30.14
N LEU A 14 16.53 8.80 29.60
CA LEU A 14 17.80 9.07 30.29
C LEU A 14 17.60 9.90 31.57
N LYS A 15 16.74 10.93 31.56
CA LYS A 15 16.44 11.68 32.80
C LYS A 15 15.73 10.79 33.84
N ASN A 16 14.76 9.98 33.39
CA ASN A 16 13.95 9.15 34.28
C ASN A 16 14.74 7.97 34.88
N LEU A 17 15.68 7.40 34.13
CA LEU A 17 16.42 6.19 34.52
C LEU A 17 17.81 6.50 35.12
N ALA A 18 18.50 7.54 34.64
CA ALA A 18 19.85 7.88 35.09
C ALA A 18 19.91 8.95 36.20
N GLY A 19 18.76 9.50 36.62
CA GLY A 19 18.68 10.49 37.70
C GLY A 19 19.42 11.81 37.41
N TRP A 20 19.74 12.09 36.14
CA TRP A 20 20.51 13.27 35.74
C TRP A 20 19.68 14.54 35.91
N ASN A 21 20.19 15.52 36.66
CA ASN A 21 19.58 16.85 36.80
C ASN A 21 19.74 17.68 35.51
N ILE A 22 18.95 17.38 34.49
CA ILE A 22 18.79 18.25 33.31
C ILE A 22 17.87 19.42 33.67
N SER A 23 18.22 20.63 33.22
CA SER A 23 17.41 21.85 33.36
C SER A 23 15.93 21.58 33.04
N ASP A 24 15.05 21.97 33.96
CA ASP A 24 13.61 21.70 33.86
C ASP A 24 12.99 22.29 32.59
N SER A 25 13.49 23.42 32.11
CA SER A 25 13.04 24.05 30.87
C SER A 25 13.28 23.18 29.64
N MET A 26 14.46 22.54 29.53
CA MET A 26 14.76 21.65 28.40
C MET A 26 13.90 20.38 28.44
N TYR A 27 13.65 19.86 29.64
CA TYR A 27 12.80 18.68 29.82
C TYR A 27 11.35 18.97 29.41
N LEU A 28 10.81 20.12 29.83
CA LEU A 28 9.44 20.52 29.54
C LEU A 28 9.22 20.71 28.03
N TRP A 29 10.15 21.37 27.33
CA TRP A 29 10.12 21.48 25.87
C TRP A 29 10.28 20.14 25.17
N SER A 30 11.20 19.28 25.63
CA SER A 30 11.38 17.93 25.09
C SER A 30 10.09 17.11 25.22
N ALA A 31 9.42 17.17 26.36
CA ALA A 31 8.15 16.49 26.59
C ALA A 31 7.03 17.00 25.67
N GLN A 32 6.92 18.32 25.47
CA GLN A 32 5.90 18.86 24.57
C GLN A 32 6.19 18.56 23.10
N LEU A 33 7.44 18.67 22.67
CA LEU A 33 7.84 18.30 21.31
C LEU A 33 7.64 16.80 21.06
N HIS A 34 7.87 15.95 22.06
CA HIS A 34 7.62 14.53 21.94
C HIS A 34 6.12 14.22 21.82
N ASN A 35 5.29 14.80 22.68
CA ASN A 35 3.83 14.62 22.63
C ASN A 35 3.24 15.14 21.32
N LEU A 36 3.70 16.31 20.87
CA LEU A 36 3.31 16.89 19.59
C LEU A 36 3.76 15.99 18.42
N GLY A 37 5.00 15.51 18.45
CA GLY A 37 5.52 14.58 17.44
C GLY A 37 4.69 13.30 17.37
N MET A 38 4.26 12.75 18.51
CA MET A 38 3.44 11.55 18.56
C MET A 38 2.06 11.81 17.95
N PHE A 39 1.45 12.95 18.28
CA PHE A 39 0.18 13.37 17.71
C PHE A 39 0.27 13.53 16.18
N LEU A 40 1.31 14.17 15.67
CA LEU A 40 1.54 14.32 14.23
C LEU A 40 1.78 12.99 13.52
N ILE A 41 2.46 12.02 14.16
CA ILE A 41 2.59 10.67 13.61
C ILE A 41 1.24 9.97 13.55
N ILE A 42 0.42 10.06 14.60
CA ILE A 42 -0.92 9.47 14.61
C ILE A 42 -1.75 10.06 13.46
N LEU A 43 -1.76 11.38 13.30
CA LEU A 43 -2.44 12.04 12.18
C LEU A 43 -1.88 11.61 10.82
N GLY A 44 -0.56 11.48 10.69
CA GLY A 44 0.09 11.00 9.47
C GLY A 44 -0.29 9.57 9.13
N ILE A 45 -0.35 8.67 10.11
CA ILE A 45 -0.80 7.28 9.94
C ILE A 45 -2.28 7.26 9.57
N ILE A 46 -3.13 8.03 10.25
CA ILE A 46 -4.55 8.13 9.90
C ILE A 46 -4.70 8.63 8.47
N GLY A 47 -4.02 9.71 8.08
CA GLY A 47 -4.04 10.24 6.72
C GLY A 47 -3.56 9.21 5.68
N HIS A 48 -2.48 8.49 6.00
CA HIS A 48 -1.96 7.42 5.16
C HIS A 48 -2.98 6.29 4.99
N LEU A 49 -3.60 5.81 6.06
CA LEU A 49 -4.65 4.78 6.02
C LEU A 49 -5.91 5.26 5.30
N MET A 50 -6.32 6.52 5.52
CA MET A 50 -7.47 7.14 4.85
C MET A 50 -7.26 7.25 3.33
N ALA A 51 -6.03 7.44 2.86
CA ALA A 51 -5.72 7.40 1.43
C ALA A 51 -6.03 6.03 0.80
N PHE A 52 -5.98 4.94 1.56
CA PHE A 52 -6.35 3.59 1.10
C PHE A 52 -7.84 3.26 1.24
N VAL A 53 -8.62 4.05 1.97
CA VAL A 53 -10.09 3.88 2.06
C VAL A 53 -10.75 4.12 0.70
N PHE A 54 -10.16 4.98 -0.14
CA PHE A 54 -10.64 5.22 -1.49
C PHE A 54 -10.65 3.93 -2.32
N LYS A 55 -11.81 3.58 -2.90
CA LYS A 55 -12.05 2.37 -3.69
C LYS A 55 -11.02 2.18 -4.82
N ALA A 56 -10.52 3.28 -5.39
CA ALA A 56 -9.50 3.29 -6.43
C ALA A 56 -8.09 2.84 -5.96
N ASN A 57 -7.78 2.92 -4.65
CA ASN A 57 -6.48 2.59 -4.07
C ASN A 57 -6.45 1.20 -3.40
N ARG A 58 -7.60 0.50 -3.31
CA ARG A 58 -7.70 -0.87 -2.79
C ARG A 58 -6.82 -1.91 -3.52
N PRO A 59 -6.67 -1.90 -4.85
CA PRO A 59 -5.76 -2.84 -5.52
C PRO A 59 -4.29 -2.62 -5.15
N LEU A 60 -3.87 -1.39 -4.84
CA LEU A 60 -2.52 -1.12 -4.30
C LEU A 60 -2.34 -1.68 -2.88
N LEU A 61 -3.38 -1.59 -2.05
CA LEU A 61 -3.35 -2.22 -0.71
C LEU A 61 -3.23 -3.75 -0.84
N ARG A 62 -4.02 -4.36 -1.73
CA ARG A 62 -3.92 -5.79 -2.04
C ARG A 62 -2.54 -6.15 -2.61
N ALA A 63 -1.92 -5.30 -3.40
CA ALA A 63 -0.57 -5.50 -3.91
C ALA A 63 0.51 -5.44 -2.82
N MET A 64 0.38 -4.54 -1.84
CA MET A 64 1.33 -4.42 -0.74
C MET A 64 1.35 -5.67 0.15
N PHE A 65 0.19 -6.33 0.33
CA PHE A 65 0.07 -7.57 1.10
C PHE A 65 0.26 -8.85 0.26
N SER A 66 -0.22 -8.88 -0.97
CA SER A 66 -0.20 -10.07 -1.83
C SER A 66 1.00 -10.14 -2.77
N GLY A 67 1.73 -9.03 -2.94
CA GLY A 67 2.81 -8.89 -3.93
C GLY A 67 2.33 -8.95 -5.39
N LYS A 68 1.01 -9.01 -5.65
CA LYS A 68 0.43 -9.17 -6.99
C LYS A 68 -0.56 -8.03 -7.26
N VAL A 69 -0.42 -7.38 -8.42
CA VAL A 69 -1.30 -6.33 -8.95
C VAL A 69 -2.06 -6.90 -10.16
N ASP A 70 -3.32 -6.49 -10.33
CA ASP A 70 -4.13 -6.84 -11.50
C ASP A 70 -3.63 -6.14 -12.78
N SER A 71 -3.53 -6.88 -13.89
CA SER A 71 -3.00 -6.36 -15.16
C SER A 71 -3.87 -5.26 -15.78
N HIS A 72 -5.20 -5.33 -15.65
CA HIS A 72 -6.09 -4.28 -16.15
C HIS A 72 -5.90 -2.97 -15.37
N TYR A 73 -5.64 -3.06 -14.05
CA TYR A 73 -5.37 -1.90 -13.21
C TYR A 73 -4.06 -1.18 -13.54
N ILE A 74 -3.01 -1.92 -13.93
CA ILE A 74 -1.70 -1.33 -14.32
C ILE A 74 -1.84 -0.52 -15.61
N VAL A 75 -2.52 -1.09 -16.62
CA VAL A 75 -2.69 -0.46 -17.94
C VAL A 75 -3.49 0.84 -17.87
N GLU A 76 -4.49 0.91 -16.99
CA GLU A 76 -5.40 2.06 -16.88
C GLU A 76 -4.84 3.22 -16.03
N ARG A 77 -4.05 2.92 -14.98
CA ARG A 77 -3.66 3.93 -13.96
C ARG A 77 -2.16 4.13 -13.76
N HIS A 78 -1.31 3.24 -14.27
CA HIS A 78 0.14 3.31 -14.10
C HIS A 78 0.89 3.33 -15.45
N SER A 79 0.50 4.24 -16.34
CA SER A 79 1.14 4.42 -17.67
C SER A 79 2.63 4.82 -17.62
N LEU A 80 3.12 5.30 -16.47
CA LEU A 80 4.53 5.64 -16.26
C LEU A 80 5.44 4.43 -16.02
N TRP A 81 4.89 3.26 -15.68
CA TRP A 81 5.67 2.04 -15.49
C TRP A 81 5.63 1.18 -16.76
N GLN A 82 6.48 1.51 -17.73
CA GLN A 82 6.53 0.91 -19.07
C GLN A 82 6.64 -0.62 -19.04
N GLU A 83 7.59 -1.18 -18.27
CA GLU A 83 7.80 -2.64 -18.15
C GLU A 83 6.59 -3.37 -17.54
N GLY A 84 5.95 -2.77 -16.52
CA GLY A 84 4.76 -3.35 -15.90
C GLY A 84 3.55 -3.32 -16.83
N VAL A 85 3.43 -2.30 -17.67
CA VAL A 85 2.35 -2.14 -18.65
C VAL A 85 2.48 -3.13 -19.80
N GLU A 86 3.70 -3.42 -20.26
CA GLU A 86 3.98 -4.41 -21.31
C GLU A 86 3.59 -5.83 -20.84
N MET A 87 4.10 -6.27 -19.68
CA MET A 87 3.73 -7.55 -19.09
C MET A 87 2.23 -7.68 -18.79
N ALA A 88 1.59 -6.57 -18.41
CA ALA A 88 0.14 -6.53 -18.17
C ALA A 88 -0.66 -6.69 -19.47
N ARG A 89 -0.22 -6.05 -20.58
CA ARG A 89 -0.85 -6.23 -21.89
C ARG A 89 -0.74 -7.66 -22.39
N ASP A 90 0.43 -8.29 -22.26
CA ASP A 90 0.65 -9.66 -22.73
C ASP A 90 -0.24 -10.65 -22.00
N LYS A 91 -0.38 -10.51 -20.68
CA LYS A 91 -1.33 -11.33 -19.91
C LYS A 91 -2.79 -11.06 -20.26
N VAL A 92 -3.18 -9.83 -20.56
CA VAL A 92 -4.55 -9.52 -20.99
C VAL A 92 -4.85 -10.11 -22.38
N ALA A 93 -3.86 -10.13 -23.28
CA ALA A 93 -3.95 -10.76 -24.59
C ALA A 93 -4.06 -12.29 -24.49
N GLU A 94 -3.24 -12.93 -23.65
CA GLU A 94 -3.27 -14.37 -23.38
C GLU A 94 -4.64 -14.80 -22.83
N ASN A 95 -5.16 -14.12 -21.80
CA ASN A 95 -6.48 -14.42 -21.23
C ASN A 95 -7.63 -14.27 -22.26
N ASN A 96 -7.54 -13.31 -23.18
CA ASN A 96 -8.53 -13.15 -24.25
C ASN A 96 -8.48 -14.29 -25.28
N ILE A 97 -7.29 -14.82 -25.58
CA ILE A 97 -7.13 -15.95 -26.50
C ILE A 97 -7.62 -17.25 -25.84
N ASP A 98 -7.32 -17.46 -24.56
CA ASP A 98 -7.82 -18.61 -23.80
C ASP A 98 -9.35 -18.60 -23.68
N SER A 99 -9.95 -17.42 -23.46
CA SER A 99 -11.40 -17.24 -23.48
C SER A 99 -12.01 -17.59 -24.85
N LYS A 100 -11.39 -17.18 -25.95
CA LYS A 100 -11.88 -17.51 -27.31
C LYS A 100 -11.71 -18.99 -27.65
N THR A 101 -10.62 -19.60 -27.22
CA THR A 101 -10.32 -21.01 -27.48
C THR A 101 -11.24 -21.93 -26.67
N THR A 102 -11.52 -21.55 -25.41
CA THR A 102 -12.50 -22.23 -24.56
C THR A 102 -13.91 -22.07 -25.12
N ALA A 103 -14.30 -20.90 -25.62
CA ALA A 103 -15.59 -20.72 -26.29
C ALA A 103 -15.73 -21.57 -27.56
N CYS A 104 -14.65 -21.76 -28.32
CA CYS A 104 -14.62 -22.65 -29.50
C CYS A 104 -14.69 -24.15 -29.14
N HIS A 105 -14.31 -24.52 -27.90
CA HIS A 105 -14.34 -25.91 -27.43
C HIS A 105 -15.65 -26.31 -26.74
N ILE A 106 -16.50 -25.34 -26.37
CA ILE A 106 -17.84 -25.56 -25.77
C ILE A 106 -18.97 -25.34 -26.81
N GLU A 107 -18.69 -25.41 -28.11
CA GLU A 107 -19.73 -25.76 -29.07
C GLU A 107 -19.85 -27.30 -29.07
N PRO A 108 -20.92 -27.88 -28.49
CA PRO A 108 -21.10 -29.32 -28.55
C PRO A 108 -21.37 -29.74 -30.00
N LEU A 109 -20.54 -30.66 -30.50
CA LEU A 109 -20.92 -31.59 -31.56
C LEU A 109 -22.27 -32.23 -31.18
N GLY A 110 -23.36 -31.81 -31.82
CA GLY A 110 -24.68 -32.24 -31.34
C GLY A 110 -25.89 -31.88 -32.18
N GLU A 111 -25.85 -31.97 -33.51
CA GLU A 111 -27.03 -32.41 -34.28
C GLU A 111 -26.61 -32.98 -35.64
N VAL A 112 -26.14 -34.23 -35.63
CA VAL A 112 -26.10 -35.07 -36.83
C VAL A 112 -27.37 -35.92 -36.85
N SER A 113 -28.18 -35.67 -37.88
CA SER A 113 -29.04 -36.64 -38.58
C SER A 113 -29.99 -37.50 -37.75
N LYS A 114 -31.29 -37.25 -37.91
CA LYS A 114 -32.29 -38.31 -38.03
C LYS A 114 -33.34 -37.94 -39.08
N VAL A 115 -33.30 -38.74 -40.15
CA VAL A 115 -34.38 -39.28 -41.01
C VAL A 115 -35.77 -38.67 -40.84
#